data_AF-A0A6I2MJQ8-F1
#
_entry.id   AF-A0A6I2MJQ8-F1
#
_cell.length_a   1.000
_cell.length_b   1.000
_cell.length_c   1.000
_cell.angle_alpha   90.00
_cell.angle_beta   90.00
_cell.angle_gamma   90.00
#
_symmetry.space_group_name_H-M   'P 1'
#
loop_
_entity.id
_entity.type
_entity.pdbx_description
1 polymer ?
#
loop_
_entity_poly.entity_id
_entity_poly.type
_entity_poly.pdbx_seq_one_letter_code
_entity_poly.pdbx_strand_id
1 'polypeptide(L)'
;MNKIFSLMLIIALFSCSDKKTEEPLVISPEELHTAVDKVVEIMIHDIFSPPVASRVFAYPNVAAYEIIALNNEKYISLEGQVNELTAIPKPDANKPINYQLAALVAHMELSKRLIFSEQDLEVFRDSLYSVWSAKNETTFLASKDYGLEVAEHIGKWMSEDNYNQTRTMPKFTVDTDDETRWQPTPPAYMDGIEPHWDKIRPFVIDSAQQFKPIPPPAFSLEEGSDFYKELKEVYDKGNEITKKGDESEEIKIAQFWDCNPYVSVTRGHLMFATKKISPGAHWIGITKIASKKSKSDFDKTVYAYTKTSLAIADAFISCWAEKYRSNLIRPETLINQHLDENWKPVLQTPPFPEYTSGHSVVSGAAASALTDIFGDDFAFDDDSEVPYGLPIRSFSSFNQAANEAAISRMYGGIHYRSAIEVGIKQGRDLSQFLLTNLKMTTEKDLASN
;
A
#
# COMPACT_ATOMS: atom_id res chain seq x y z
N MET A 1 30.96 -21.90 -88.12
CA MET A 1 31.27 -22.44 -86.79
C MET A 1 31.63 -21.25 -85.89
N ASN A 2 30.64 -20.43 -85.53
CA ASN A 2 29.77 -20.50 -84.34
C ASN A 2 30.39 -19.79 -83.14
N LYS A 3 29.97 -18.53 -83.01
CA LYS A 3 30.07 -17.65 -81.84
C LYS A 3 29.44 -18.36 -80.63
N ILE A 4 30.12 -18.38 -79.49
CA ILE A 4 29.51 -18.68 -78.19
C ILE A 4 29.77 -17.49 -77.28
N PHE A 5 28.68 -16.75 -77.04
CA PHE A 5 28.54 -15.72 -76.02
C PHE A 5 28.63 -16.38 -74.64
N SER A 6 29.56 -15.95 -73.78
CA SER A 6 29.48 -16.21 -72.34
C SER A 6 28.78 -15.05 -71.67
N LEU A 7 27.53 -15.28 -71.25
CA LEU A 7 26.70 -14.36 -70.49
C LEU A 7 27.09 -14.49 -69.01
N MET A 8 27.78 -13.48 -68.47
CA MET A 8 28.12 -13.41 -67.05
C MET A 8 26.91 -12.83 -66.31
N LEU A 9 26.14 -13.70 -65.65
CA LEU A 9 24.98 -13.32 -64.85
C LEU A 9 25.49 -12.81 -63.48
N ILE A 10 25.62 -11.49 -63.33
CA ILE A 10 25.84 -10.85 -62.03
C ILE A 10 24.48 -10.83 -61.31
N ILE A 11 24.27 -11.79 -60.41
CA ILE A 11 23.15 -11.76 -59.46
C ILE A 11 23.52 -10.71 -58.39
N ALA A 12 23.03 -9.49 -58.56
CA ALA A 12 22.99 -8.51 -57.50
C ALA A 12 21.99 -8.98 -56.44
N LEU A 13 22.49 -9.55 -55.35
CA LEU A 13 21.72 -9.72 -54.13
C LEU A 13 21.43 -8.33 -53.55
N PHE A 14 20.31 -7.73 -53.98
CA PHE A 14 19.66 -6.70 -53.19
C PHE A 14 19.16 -7.38 -51.91
N SER A 15 20.00 -7.38 -50.88
CA SER A 15 19.53 -7.49 -49.50
C SER A 15 18.74 -6.22 -49.23
N CYS A 16 17.43 -6.27 -49.50
CA CYS A 16 16.49 -5.38 -48.86
C CYS A 16 16.57 -5.71 -47.36
N SER A 17 17.43 -4.99 -46.64
CA SER A 17 17.22 -4.77 -45.22
C SER A 17 15.93 -3.98 -45.14
N ASP A 18 14.79 -4.66 -44.99
CA ASP A 18 13.57 -4.03 -44.53
C ASP A 18 13.92 -3.36 -43.20
N LYS A 19 14.23 -2.06 -43.25
CA LYS A 19 14.31 -1.23 -42.05
C LYS A 19 12.93 -1.33 -41.44
N LYS A 20 12.75 -2.22 -40.45
CA LYS A 20 11.60 -2.21 -39.55
C LYS A 20 11.46 -0.76 -39.11
N THR A 21 10.40 -0.10 -39.56
CA THR A 21 10.04 1.22 -39.09
C THR A 21 9.78 1.06 -37.60
N GLU A 22 10.70 1.56 -36.78
CA GLU A 22 10.56 1.52 -35.33
C GLU A 22 9.31 2.31 -34.94
N GLU A 23 8.34 1.63 -34.33
CA GLU A 23 7.11 2.27 -33.88
C GLU A 23 7.37 3.07 -32.59
N PRO A 24 6.67 4.19 -32.35
CA PRO A 24 6.76 4.88 -31.07
C PRO A 24 6.23 4.00 -29.95
N LEU A 25 7.01 3.88 -28.86
CA LEU A 25 6.58 3.22 -27.63
C LEU A 25 5.75 4.21 -26.82
N VAL A 26 4.44 3.97 -26.73
CA VAL A 26 3.53 4.74 -25.87
C VAL A 26 3.21 3.88 -24.66
N ILE A 27 3.60 4.37 -23.48
CA ILE A 27 3.34 3.68 -22.21
C ILE A 27 2.09 4.26 -21.59
N SER A 28 1.15 3.39 -21.22
CA SER A 28 -0.15 3.80 -20.69
C SER A 28 -0.20 3.69 -19.16
N PRO A 29 -1.02 4.51 -18.48
CA PRO A 29 -1.30 4.32 -17.05
C PRO A 29 -1.81 2.92 -16.72
N GLU A 30 -2.49 2.25 -17.66
CA GLU A 30 -3.02 0.90 -17.46
C GLU A 30 -1.91 -0.16 -17.29
N GLU A 31 -0.77 0.00 -17.95
CA GLU A 31 0.39 -0.90 -17.76
C GLU A 31 0.94 -0.77 -16.33
N LEU A 32 0.97 0.44 -15.77
CA LEU A 32 1.34 0.68 -14.37
C LEU A 32 0.29 0.11 -13.41
N HIS A 33 -1.00 0.37 -13.66
CA HIS A 33 -2.09 -0.21 -12.86
C HIS A 33 -2.02 -1.74 -12.82
N THR A 34 -1.76 -2.37 -13.96
CA THR A 34 -1.63 -3.83 -14.06
C THR A 34 -0.39 -4.34 -13.31
N ALA A 35 0.73 -3.61 -13.38
CA ALA A 35 1.93 -3.96 -12.61
C ALA A 35 1.68 -3.89 -11.10
N VAL A 36 1.01 -2.84 -10.62
CA VAL A 36 0.61 -2.70 -9.21
C VAL A 36 -0.36 -3.80 -8.80
N ASP A 37 -1.36 -4.11 -9.62
CA ASP A 37 -2.33 -5.19 -9.36
C ASP A 37 -1.63 -6.55 -9.22
N LYS A 38 -0.63 -6.85 -10.06
CA LYS A 38 0.16 -8.08 -9.94
C LYS A 38 0.95 -8.15 -8.63
N VAL A 39 1.53 -7.04 -8.19
CA VAL A 39 2.22 -6.97 -6.89
C VAL A 39 1.24 -7.19 -5.74
N VAL A 40 0.02 -6.64 -5.81
CA VAL A 40 -1.05 -6.89 -4.82
C VAL A 40 -1.41 -8.37 -4.77
N GLU A 41 -1.67 -9.00 -5.92
CA GLU A 41 -1.99 -10.43 -5.99
C GLU A 41 -0.89 -11.29 -5.36
N ILE A 42 0.38 -10.99 -5.65
CA ILE A 42 1.52 -11.72 -5.10
C ILE A 42 1.64 -11.50 -3.60
N MET A 43 1.46 -10.28 -3.08
CA MET A 43 1.50 -10.02 -1.64
C MET A 43 0.43 -10.78 -0.86
N ILE A 44 -0.75 -11.01 -1.45
CA ILE A 44 -1.79 -11.87 -0.86
C ILE A 44 -1.31 -13.33 -0.82
N HIS A 45 -0.72 -13.82 -1.91
CA HIS A 45 -0.18 -15.17 -1.99
C HIS A 45 0.96 -15.40 -0.98
N ASP A 46 1.86 -14.42 -0.86
CA ASP A 46 3.04 -14.45 0.00
C ASP A 46 2.74 -14.06 1.46
N ILE A 47 1.48 -13.71 1.78
CA ILE A 47 0.98 -13.40 3.12
C ILE A 47 1.77 -12.25 3.77
N PHE A 48 1.93 -11.15 3.03
CA PHE A 48 2.57 -9.95 3.54
C PHE A 48 1.71 -9.28 4.64
N SER A 49 2.36 -8.82 5.70
CA SER A 49 1.69 -8.06 6.75
C SER A 49 1.31 -6.65 6.27
N PRO A 50 0.25 -6.03 6.85
CA PRO A 50 -0.13 -4.66 6.50
C PRO A 50 1.02 -3.63 6.50
N PRO A 51 1.88 -3.53 7.54
CA PRO A 51 2.99 -2.58 7.53
C PRO A 51 4.03 -2.92 6.47
N VAL A 52 4.38 -4.19 6.25
CA VAL A 52 5.36 -4.58 5.23
C VAL A 52 4.82 -4.29 3.82
N ALA A 53 3.53 -4.54 3.56
CA ALA A 53 2.90 -4.22 2.28
C ALA A 53 3.02 -2.73 1.93
N SER A 54 2.91 -1.82 2.90
CA SER A 54 3.11 -0.38 2.66
C SER A 54 4.51 -0.05 2.13
N ARG A 55 5.54 -0.73 2.66
CA ARG A 55 6.92 -0.62 2.21
C ARG A 55 7.08 -1.12 0.77
N VAL A 56 6.42 -2.22 0.42
CA VAL A 56 6.43 -2.79 -0.94
C VAL A 56 5.87 -1.80 -1.97
N PHE A 57 4.86 -0.99 -1.62
CA PHE A 57 4.33 0.03 -2.52
C PHE A 57 5.20 1.29 -2.61
N ALA A 58 5.82 1.73 -1.51
CA ALA A 58 6.49 3.03 -1.46
C ALA A 58 7.73 3.11 -2.38
N TYR A 59 8.66 2.16 -2.25
CA TYR A 59 9.95 2.22 -2.95
C TYR A 59 9.84 2.15 -4.49
N PRO A 60 9.07 1.21 -5.08
CA PRO A 60 8.86 1.16 -6.53
C PRO A 60 8.26 2.44 -7.10
N ASN A 61 7.30 3.04 -6.39
CA ASN A 61 6.66 4.28 -6.79
C ASN A 61 7.66 5.45 -6.76
N VAL A 62 8.49 5.56 -5.71
CA VAL A 62 9.54 6.57 -5.63
C VAL A 62 10.52 6.46 -6.80
N ALA A 63 10.96 5.25 -7.17
CA ALA A 63 11.86 5.08 -8.31
C ALA A 63 11.24 5.53 -9.65
N ALA A 64 9.99 5.15 -9.89
CA ALA A 64 9.25 5.60 -11.07
C ALA A 64 9.06 7.13 -11.07
N TYR A 65 8.75 7.70 -9.89
CA TYR A 65 8.54 9.12 -9.71
C TYR A 65 9.79 9.96 -10.00
N GLU A 66 10.95 9.53 -9.49
CA GLU A 66 12.20 10.25 -9.74
C GLU A 66 12.55 10.28 -11.24
N ILE A 67 12.24 9.22 -11.98
CA ILE A 67 12.44 9.19 -13.45
C ILE A 67 11.53 10.17 -14.17
N ILE A 68 10.24 10.25 -13.81
CA ILE A 68 9.33 11.21 -14.45
C ILE A 68 9.68 12.66 -14.09
N ALA A 69 10.16 12.91 -12.87
CA ALA A 69 10.56 14.25 -12.41
C ALA A 69 11.78 14.79 -13.17
N LEU A 70 12.64 13.93 -13.72
CA LEU A 70 13.75 14.36 -14.57
C LEU A 70 13.31 14.87 -15.95
N ASN A 71 12.19 14.38 -16.48
CA ASN A 71 11.75 14.68 -17.86
C ASN A 71 10.55 15.63 -17.91
N ASN A 72 9.91 15.92 -16.78
CA ASN A 72 8.71 16.73 -16.71
C ASN A 72 8.84 17.82 -15.65
N GLU A 73 9.01 19.07 -16.10
CA GLU A 73 9.20 20.26 -15.25
C GLU A 73 8.02 20.55 -14.30
N LYS A 74 6.88 19.86 -14.47
CA LYS A 74 5.76 19.94 -13.51
C LYS A 74 6.06 19.24 -12.20
N TYR A 75 6.95 18.25 -12.20
CA TYR A 75 7.26 17.43 -11.03
C TYR A 75 8.65 17.77 -10.48
N ILE A 76 8.76 17.77 -9.15
CA ILE A 76 10.00 18.12 -8.44
C ILE A 76 10.54 16.84 -7.79
N SER A 77 11.81 16.54 -8.03
CA SER A 77 12.49 15.39 -7.41
C SER A 77 12.33 15.40 -5.89
N LEU A 78 12.17 14.21 -5.32
CA LEU A 78 12.10 13.95 -3.89
C LEU A 78 13.47 13.99 -3.21
N GLU A 79 14.55 14.17 -3.96
CA GLU A 79 15.90 14.36 -3.43
C GLU A 79 15.91 15.45 -2.33
N GLY A 80 16.45 15.10 -1.16
CA GLY A 80 16.53 16.00 -0.01
C GLY A 80 15.18 16.38 0.62
N GLN A 81 14.05 15.85 0.11
CA GLN A 81 12.72 15.99 0.71
C GLN A 81 12.30 14.70 1.42
N VAL A 82 12.69 13.56 0.88
CA VAL A 82 12.56 12.24 1.51
C VAL A 82 13.85 11.89 2.23
N ASN A 83 13.73 11.36 3.46
CA ASN A 83 14.85 11.05 4.35
C ASN A 83 15.93 10.22 3.64
N GLU A 84 17.14 10.78 3.62
CA GLU A 84 18.36 10.16 3.09
C GLU A 84 18.33 9.83 1.58
N LEU A 85 17.30 10.27 0.85
CA LEU A 85 17.25 10.10 -0.60
C LEU A 85 18.17 11.10 -1.30
N THR A 86 19.04 10.60 -2.17
CA THR A 86 19.96 11.38 -3.00
C THR A 86 19.56 11.31 -4.48
N ALA A 87 20.01 12.27 -5.29
CA ALA A 87 19.74 12.32 -6.74
C ALA A 87 19.95 10.96 -7.43
N ILE A 88 18.98 10.56 -8.24
CA ILE A 88 19.14 9.40 -9.13
C ILE A 88 20.16 9.69 -10.25
N PRO A 89 20.78 8.65 -10.84
CA PRO A 89 21.68 8.81 -11.98
C PRO A 89 21.00 9.53 -13.16
N LYS A 90 21.74 10.43 -13.82
CA LYS A 90 21.25 11.13 -15.01
C LYS A 90 21.30 10.21 -16.23
N PRO A 91 20.29 10.25 -17.12
CA PRO A 91 20.29 9.46 -18.33
C PRO A 91 21.42 9.89 -19.29
N ASP A 92 21.91 8.95 -20.10
CA ASP A 92 22.82 9.29 -21.21
C ASP A 92 22.04 10.05 -22.30
N ALA A 93 22.36 11.34 -22.46
CA ALA A 93 21.71 12.24 -23.41
C ALA A 93 21.81 11.80 -24.89
N ASN A 94 22.71 10.85 -25.21
CA ASN A 94 22.87 10.32 -26.56
C ASN A 94 22.01 9.08 -26.84
N LYS A 95 21.32 8.53 -25.84
CA LYS A 95 20.49 7.33 -26.00
C LYS A 95 19.01 7.72 -26.17
N PRO A 96 18.24 7.02 -27.03
CA PRO A 96 16.82 7.24 -27.19
C PRO A 96 16.06 6.62 -26.01
N ILE A 97 15.96 7.35 -24.89
CA ILE A 97 15.29 6.88 -23.68
C ILE A 97 13.82 7.33 -23.68
N ASN A 98 12.93 6.39 -23.47
CA ASN A 98 11.54 6.63 -23.07
C ASN A 98 11.45 6.58 -21.54
N TYR A 99 11.25 7.74 -20.92
CA TYR A 99 11.22 7.88 -19.46
C TYR A 99 10.06 7.14 -18.79
N GLN A 100 8.89 7.07 -19.41
CA GLN A 100 7.74 6.35 -18.86
C GLN A 100 7.99 4.83 -18.88
N LEU A 101 8.65 4.33 -19.93
CA LEU A 101 9.09 2.94 -19.98
C LEU A 101 10.14 2.66 -18.91
N ALA A 102 11.15 3.52 -18.79
CA ALA A 102 12.19 3.39 -17.77
C ALA A 102 11.60 3.42 -16.35
N ALA A 103 10.62 4.30 -16.09
CA ALA A 103 9.90 4.38 -14.82
C ALA A 103 9.15 3.09 -14.50
N LEU A 104 8.43 2.52 -15.48
CA LEU A 104 7.72 1.25 -15.29
C LEU A 104 8.69 0.06 -15.10
N VAL A 105 9.82 0.06 -15.80
CA VAL A 105 10.90 -0.92 -15.58
C VAL A 105 11.45 -0.82 -14.16
N ALA A 106 11.76 0.38 -13.68
CA ALA A 106 12.27 0.60 -12.34
C ALA A 106 11.27 0.15 -11.26
N HIS A 107 9.99 0.50 -11.46
CA HIS A 107 8.90 0.05 -10.61
C HIS A 107 8.83 -1.48 -10.52
N MET A 108 8.77 -2.17 -11.67
CA MET A 108 8.68 -3.64 -11.69
C MET A 108 9.91 -4.31 -11.09
N GLU A 109 11.11 -3.80 -11.34
CA GLU A 109 12.35 -4.37 -10.81
C GLU A 109 12.43 -4.25 -9.27
N LEU A 110 12.10 -3.09 -8.71
CA LEU A 110 12.07 -2.95 -7.24
C LEU A 110 10.93 -3.73 -6.61
N SER A 111 9.76 -3.76 -7.25
CA SER A 111 8.63 -4.57 -6.77
C SER A 111 9.03 -6.04 -6.68
N LYS A 112 9.77 -6.56 -7.68
CA LYS A 112 10.30 -7.92 -7.70
C LYS A 112 11.21 -8.19 -6.49
N ARG A 113 12.15 -7.28 -6.20
CA ARG A 113 13.09 -7.40 -5.06
C ARG A 113 12.40 -7.36 -3.69
N LEU A 114 11.14 -6.91 -3.63
CA LEU A 114 10.38 -6.66 -2.40
C LEU A 114 9.36 -7.76 -2.06
N ILE A 115 9.14 -8.72 -2.96
CA ILE A 115 8.22 -9.86 -2.81
C ILE A 115 8.98 -11.18 -2.83
N PHE A 116 8.36 -12.28 -2.37
CA PHE A 116 9.04 -13.58 -2.32
C PHE A 116 8.87 -14.38 -3.60
N SER A 117 7.67 -14.37 -4.18
CA SER A 117 7.36 -15.08 -5.43
C SER A 117 7.81 -14.28 -6.66
N GLU A 118 9.12 -14.00 -6.77
CA GLU A 118 9.72 -13.15 -7.81
C GLU A 118 9.29 -13.56 -9.22
N GLN A 119 9.27 -14.88 -9.47
CA GLN A 119 8.98 -15.45 -10.77
C GLN A 119 7.62 -15.04 -11.34
N ASP A 120 6.60 -14.84 -10.50
CA ASP A 120 5.26 -14.46 -10.96
C ASP A 120 5.27 -13.04 -11.56
N LEU A 121 6.05 -12.14 -10.98
CA LEU A 121 6.24 -10.79 -11.51
C LEU A 121 7.16 -10.79 -12.73
N GLU A 122 8.17 -11.66 -12.77
CA GLU A 122 9.05 -11.81 -13.94
C GLU A 122 8.29 -12.26 -15.19
N VAL A 123 7.37 -13.22 -15.05
CA VAL A 123 6.52 -13.68 -16.16
C VAL A 123 5.71 -12.52 -16.73
N PHE A 124 5.12 -11.68 -15.86
CA PHE A 124 4.39 -10.49 -16.30
C PHE A 124 5.31 -9.48 -17.00
N ARG A 125 6.44 -9.13 -16.37
CA ARG A 125 7.45 -8.21 -16.93
C ARG A 125 7.93 -8.66 -18.31
N ASP A 126 8.28 -9.93 -18.45
CA ASP A 126 8.83 -10.48 -19.68
C ASP A 126 7.80 -10.50 -20.82
N SER A 127 6.51 -10.59 -20.48
CA SER A 127 5.42 -10.42 -21.46
C SER A 127 5.37 -9.00 -22.03
N LEU A 128 5.54 -7.97 -21.19
CA LEU A 128 5.63 -6.57 -21.63
C LEU A 128 6.92 -6.31 -22.42
N TYR A 129 8.05 -6.84 -21.96
CA TYR A 129 9.34 -6.70 -22.63
C TYR A 129 9.31 -7.28 -24.04
N SER A 130 8.65 -8.42 -24.22
CA SER A 130 8.48 -9.05 -25.54
C SER A 130 7.70 -8.13 -26.49
N VAL A 131 6.66 -7.45 -26.01
CA VAL A 131 5.86 -6.50 -26.80
C VAL A 131 6.66 -5.24 -27.13
N TRP A 132 7.32 -4.63 -26.15
CA TRP A 132 8.08 -3.39 -26.36
C TRP A 132 9.30 -3.62 -27.26
N SER A 133 10.04 -4.71 -27.05
CA SER A 133 11.18 -5.09 -27.88
C SER A 133 10.79 -5.37 -29.32
N ALA A 134 9.61 -5.96 -29.56
CA ALA A 134 9.13 -6.23 -30.92
C ALA A 134 8.79 -4.95 -31.71
N LYS A 135 8.34 -3.88 -31.02
CA LYS A 135 7.97 -2.59 -31.61
C LYS A 135 9.17 -1.69 -31.88
N ASN A 136 10.07 -1.55 -30.90
CA ASN A 136 11.23 -0.67 -30.99
C ASN A 136 12.31 -1.14 -30.01
N GLU A 137 13.15 -2.07 -30.47
CA GLU A 137 14.20 -2.70 -29.67
C GLU A 137 15.22 -1.68 -29.15
N THR A 138 15.65 -0.74 -30.00
CA THR A 138 16.67 0.27 -29.66
C THR A 138 16.24 1.14 -28.48
N THR A 139 15.03 1.71 -28.55
CA THR A 139 14.47 2.55 -27.50
C THR A 139 14.15 1.73 -26.26
N PHE A 140 13.59 0.52 -26.43
CA PHE A 140 13.29 -0.39 -25.32
C PHE A 140 14.55 -0.72 -24.51
N LEU A 141 15.63 -1.17 -25.15
CA LEU A 141 16.86 -1.55 -24.46
C LEU A 141 17.49 -0.36 -23.73
N ALA A 142 17.57 0.80 -24.38
CA ALA A 142 18.09 2.01 -23.76
C ALA A 142 17.27 2.44 -22.52
N SER A 143 15.95 2.37 -22.62
CA SER A 143 15.03 2.74 -21.53
C SER A 143 15.06 1.73 -20.39
N LYS A 144 15.15 0.43 -20.71
CA LYS A 144 15.28 -0.65 -19.73
C LYS A 144 16.58 -0.52 -18.94
N ASP A 145 17.70 -0.32 -19.64
CA ASP A 145 19.01 -0.18 -18.99
C ASP A 145 19.01 1.00 -18.00
N TYR A 146 18.42 2.14 -18.41
CA TYR A 146 18.29 3.29 -17.52
C TYR A 146 17.36 3.04 -16.34
N GLY A 147 16.19 2.42 -16.57
CA GLY A 147 15.27 2.05 -15.48
C GLY A 147 15.90 1.11 -14.45
N LEU A 148 16.71 0.14 -14.90
CA LEU A 148 17.45 -0.76 -14.01
C LEU A 148 18.57 -0.06 -13.26
N GLU A 149 19.25 0.91 -13.87
CA GLU A 149 20.27 1.75 -13.20
C GLU A 149 19.65 2.56 -12.04
N VAL A 150 18.49 3.17 -12.27
CA VAL A 150 17.75 3.90 -11.22
C VAL A 150 17.23 2.93 -10.15
N ALA A 151 16.69 1.77 -10.53
CA ALA A 151 16.27 0.75 -9.58
C ALA A 151 17.42 0.29 -8.68
N GLU A 152 18.65 0.22 -9.20
CA GLU A 152 19.82 -0.13 -8.41
C GLU A 152 20.19 0.98 -7.40
N HIS A 153 20.12 2.25 -7.80
CA HIS A 153 20.32 3.38 -6.89
C HIS A 153 19.30 3.40 -5.75
N ILE A 154 18.01 3.31 -6.09
CA ILE A 154 16.92 3.28 -5.11
C ILE A 154 16.99 2.02 -4.25
N GLY A 155 17.38 0.87 -4.82
CA GLY A 155 17.57 -0.38 -4.11
C GLY A 155 18.63 -0.30 -3.01
N LYS A 156 19.72 0.45 -3.24
CA LYS A 156 20.74 0.72 -2.22
C LYS A 156 20.17 1.54 -1.07
N TRP A 157 19.54 2.68 -1.38
CA TRP A 157 18.88 3.52 -0.37
C TRP A 157 17.81 2.75 0.43
N MET A 158 17.03 1.90 -0.24
CA MET A 158 16.04 1.01 0.38
C MET A 158 16.66 -0.01 1.32
N SER A 159 17.85 -0.54 1.00
CA SER A 159 18.51 -1.57 1.82
C SER A 159 19.04 -1.05 3.16
N GLU A 160 19.15 0.26 3.30
CA GLU A 160 19.67 0.97 4.47
C GLU A 160 18.56 1.45 5.42
N ASP A 161 17.29 1.14 5.13
CA ASP A 161 16.12 1.60 5.91
C ASP A 161 15.85 0.83 7.20
N ASN A 162 16.82 0.01 7.62
CA ASN A 162 16.80 -0.85 8.80
C ASN A 162 15.88 -2.09 8.72
N TYR A 163 15.16 -2.32 7.61
CA TYR A 163 14.24 -3.47 7.47
C TYR A 163 14.92 -4.82 7.65
N ASN A 164 16.11 -5.01 7.06
CA ASN A 164 16.86 -6.26 7.13
C ASN A 164 17.30 -6.58 8.56
N GLN A 165 17.70 -5.55 9.31
CA GLN A 165 18.13 -5.65 10.69
C GLN A 165 16.97 -6.02 11.61
N THR A 166 15.75 -5.50 11.36
CA THR A 166 14.59 -5.84 12.19
C THR A 166 14.12 -7.30 12.01
N ARG A 167 14.49 -7.99 10.91
CA ARG A 167 14.07 -9.39 10.66
C ARG A 167 14.63 -10.38 11.69
N THR A 168 15.72 -10.03 12.37
CA THR A 168 16.38 -10.87 13.38
C THR A 168 16.22 -10.33 14.81
N MET A 169 15.46 -9.25 14.99
CA MET A 169 15.17 -8.72 16.33
C MET A 169 14.22 -9.66 17.10
N PRO A 170 14.25 -9.64 18.45
CA PRO A 170 13.40 -10.49 19.27
C PRO A 170 11.92 -10.31 18.98
N LYS A 171 11.13 -11.37 19.11
CA LYS A 171 9.67 -11.30 19.03
C LYS A 171 9.08 -10.49 20.19
N PHE A 172 7.83 -10.07 20.05
CA PHE A 172 7.08 -9.45 21.14
C PHE A 172 6.98 -10.41 22.34
N THR A 173 7.33 -9.93 23.53
CA THR A 173 7.19 -10.70 24.77
C THR A 173 5.78 -10.48 25.33
N VAL A 174 4.99 -11.56 25.35
CA VAL A 174 3.68 -11.59 25.99
C VAL A 174 3.88 -11.74 27.50
N ASP A 175 3.19 -10.90 28.26
CA ASP A 175 3.15 -10.94 29.72
C ASP A 175 1.68 -11.11 30.14
N THR A 176 1.33 -12.30 30.61
CA THR A 176 -0.04 -12.65 30.99
C THR A 176 -0.39 -12.20 32.41
N ASP A 177 0.60 -11.82 33.22
CA ASP A 177 0.38 -11.35 34.58
C ASP A 177 -0.06 -9.87 34.61
N ASP A 178 0.19 -9.13 33.52
CA ASP A 178 -0.29 -7.77 33.28
C ASP A 178 -1.58 -7.77 32.44
N GLU A 179 -2.73 -7.63 33.10
CA GLU A 179 -4.07 -7.62 32.46
C GLU A 179 -4.26 -6.47 31.45
N THR A 180 -3.39 -5.46 31.47
CA THR A 180 -3.47 -4.33 30.52
C THR A 180 -2.78 -4.63 29.19
N ARG A 181 -1.87 -5.61 29.18
CA ARG A 181 -1.03 -5.91 28.02
C ARG A 181 -1.70 -6.82 27.02
N TRP A 182 -1.38 -6.58 25.75
CA TRP A 182 -1.86 -7.36 24.63
C TRP A 182 -1.44 -8.83 24.74
N GLN A 183 -2.40 -9.70 24.45
CA GLN A 183 -2.23 -11.14 24.40
C GLN A 183 -2.66 -11.64 23.02
N PRO A 184 -2.01 -12.69 22.47
CA PRO A 184 -2.49 -13.37 21.27
C PRO A 184 -3.94 -13.83 21.42
N THR A 185 -4.74 -13.63 20.38
CA THR A 185 -6.18 -13.95 20.40
C THR A 185 -6.50 -15.23 19.63
N PRO A 186 -7.58 -15.94 19.99
CA PRO A 186 -8.07 -17.07 19.20
C PRO A 186 -8.44 -16.66 17.75
N PRO A 187 -8.60 -17.65 16.86
CA PRO A 187 -8.26 -19.07 17.01
C PRO A 187 -6.76 -19.39 16.88
N ALA A 188 -5.96 -18.49 16.31
CA ALA A 188 -4.60 -18.81 15.88
C ALA A 188 -3.51 -18.49 16.91
N TYR A 189 -3.77 -17.58 17.86
CA TYR A 189 -2.81 -17.16 18.89
C TYR A 189 -1.42 -16.79 18.32
N MET A 190 -1.41 -16.08 17.19
CA MET A 190 -0.18 -15.67 16.51
C MET A 190 0.59 -14.64 17.34
N ASP A 191 1.92 -14.66 17.22
CA ASP A 191 2.79 -13.62 17.77
C ASP A 191 2.43 -12.22 17.22
N GLY A 192 2.70 -11.19 18.01
CA GLY A 192 2.50 -9.80 17.61
C GLY A 192 3.28 -9.46 16.33
N ILE A 193 2.56 -8.97 15.32
CA ILE A 193 3.13 -8.67 13.99
C ILE A 193 3.96 -7.38 14.00
N GLU A 194 5.22 -7.51 13.58
CA GLU A 194 6.18 -6.41 13.39
C GLU A 194 6.40 -5.51 14.64
N PRO A 195 6.85 -6.07 15.79
CA PRO A 195 7.02 -5.31 17.04
C PRO A 195 8.04 -4.17 16.98
N HIS A 196 8.92 -4.20 15.98
CA HIS A 196 9.99 -3.21 15.78
C HIS A 196 9.77 -2.36 14.53
N TRP A 197 8.53 -2.25 14.04
CA TRP A 197 8.24 -1.42 12.85
C TRP A 197 8.53 0.07 13.08
N ASP A 198 8.57 0.51 14.34
CA ASP A 198 9.01 1.86 14.72
C ASP A 198 10.50 2.13 14.47
N LYS A 199 11.29 1.09 14.15
CA LYS A 199 12.71 1.18 13.82
C LYS A 199 13.01 1.32 12.33
N ILE A 200 11.99 1.18 11.47
CA ILE A 200 12.14 1.41 10.04
C ILE A 200 12.35 2.90 9.80
N ARG A 201 13.26 3.26 8.89
CA ARG A 201 13.46 4.66 8.50
C ARG A 201 12.15 5.22 7.92
N PRO A 202 11.58 6.28 8.50
CA PRO A 202 10.44 6.95 7.89
C PRO A 202 10.84 7.70 6.62
N PHE A 203 9.90 7.95 5.72
CA PHE A 203 10.17 8.64 4.47
C PHE A 203 10.15 10.15 4.60
N VAL A 204 9.11 10.72 5.22
CA VAL A 204 8.88 12.18 5.28
C VAL A 204 8.84 12.68 6.73
N ILE A 205 8.31 11.89 7.65
CA ILE A 205 8.29 12.25 9.07
C ILE A 205 9.71 12.16 9.68
N ASP A 206 9.99 13.01 10.68
CA ASP A 206 11.30 13.12 11.33
C ASP A 206 11.65 11.86 12.13
N SER A 207 10.64 11.24 12.75
CA SER A 207 10.79 10.01 13.53
C SER A 207 9.45 9.29 13.67
N ALA A 208 9.49 7.99 13.95
CA ALA A 208 8.29 7.18 14.18
C ALA A 208 7.37 7.72 15.29
N GLN A 209 7.91 8.50 16.23
CA GLN A 209 7.19 9.06 17.37
C GLN A 209 6.75 10.52 17.18
N GLN A 210 6.97 11.12 16.00
CA GLN A 210 6.60 12.51 15.73
C GLN A 210 5.10 12.77 15.93
N PHE A 211 4.26 11.81 15.52
CA PHE A 211 2.81 11.85 15.67
C PHE A 211 2.31 10.95 16.80
N LYS A 212 3.08 10.82 17.88
CA LYS A 212 2.66 10.06 19.06
C LYS A 212 1.35 10.66 19.62
N PRO A 213 0.25 9.89 19.67
CA PRO A 213 -1.02 10.38 20.15
C PRO A 213 -1.05 10.54 21.68
N ILE A 214 -2.17 11.05 22.19
CA ILE A 214 -2.52 10.93 23.61
C ILE A 214 -2.54 9.44 24.02
N PRO A 215 -2.27 9.08 25.28
CA PRO A 215 -2.42 7.69 25.72
C PRO A 215 -3.89 7.24 25.64
N PRO A 216 -4.14 5.92 25.53
CA PRO A 216 -5.50 5.39 25.65
C PRO A 216 -6.09 5.68 27.05
N PRO A 217 -7.42 5.58 27.22
CA PRO A 217 -8.04 5.64 28.55
C PRO A 217 -7.35 4.68 29.52
N ALA A 218 -7.12 5.14 30.75
CA ALA A 218 -6.46 4.32 31.77
C ALA A 218 -7.27 3.04 32.02
N PHE A 219 -6.59 1.90 31.96
CA PHE A 219 -7.23 0.60 32.15
C PHE A 219 -7.93 0.55 33.51
N SER A 220 -9.20 0.15 33.49
CA SER A 220 -10.01 -0.04 34.69
C SER A 220 -11.24 -0.85 34.31
N LEU A 221 -11.50 -1.92 35.07
CA LEU A 221 -12.74 -2.69 34.97
C LEU A 221 -13.84 -2.18 35.92
N GLU A 222 -13.59 -1.09 36.64
CA GLU A 222 -14.63 -0.45 37.47
C GLU A 222 -15.72 0.17 36.59
N GLU A 223 -16.98 -0.16 36.89
CA GLU A 223 -18.13 0.40 36.18
C GLU A 223 -18.13 1.94 36.25
N GLY A 224 -18.28 2.59 35.10
CA GLY A 224 -18.29 4.04 35.00
C GLY A 224 -16.92 4.69 34.78
N SER A 225 -15.83 3.93 34.87
CA SER A 225 -14.52 4.38 34.35
C SER A 225 -14.56 4.51 32.82
N ASP A 226 -13.72 5.39 32.26
CA ASP A 226 -13.76 5.68 30.82
C ASP A 226 -13.38 4.46 29.97
N PHE A 227 -12.41 3.66 30.42
CA PHE A 227 -12.05 2.41 29.77
C PHE A 227 -13.22 1.40 29.78
N TYR A 228 -13.88 1.20 30.93
CA TYR A 228 -15.02 0.28 31.01
C TYR A 228 -16.20 0.72 30.14
N LYS A 229 -16.44 2.04 30.00
CA LYS A 229 -17.47 2.55 29.08
C LYS A 229 -17.17 2.16 27.63
N GLU A 230 -15.92 2.27 27.19
CA GLU A 230 -15.54 1.86 25.83
C GLU A 230 -15.59 0.34 25.64
N LEU A 231 -15.18 -0.44 26.65
CA LEU A 231 -15.34 -1.90 26.62
C LEU A 231 -16.81 -2.31 26.50
N LYS A 232 -17.67 -1.69 27.32
CA LYS A 232 -19.11 -1.94 27.33
C LYS A 232 -19.78 -1.52 26.03
N GLU A 233 -19.32 -0.43 25.42
CA GLU A 233 -19.78 0.01 24.11
C GLU A 233 -19.49 -1.04 23.03
N VAL A 234 -18.28 -1.60 22.99
CA VAL A 234 -17.93 -2.67 22.02
C VAL A 234 -18.83 -3.89 22.23
N TYR A 235 -19.03 -4.31 23.48
CA TYR A 235 -19.91 -5.42 23.82
C TYR A 235 -21.35 -5.18 23.37
N ASP A 236 -21.92 -4.02 23.73
CA ASP A 236 -23.30 -3.67 23.42
C ASP A 236 -23.53 -3.53 21.92
N LYS A 237 -22.59 -2.90 21.21
CA LYS A 237 -22.66 -2.75 19.75
C LYS A 237 -22.59 -4.10 19.05
N GLY A 238 -21.69 -4.99 19.48
CA GLY A 238 -21.61 -6.36 18.97
C GLY A 238 -22.93 -7.10 19.14
N ASN A 239 -23.52 -7.05 20.34
CA ASN A 239 -24.81 -7.67 20.63
C ASN A 239 -25.98 -7.07 19.84
N GLU A 240 -25.97 -5.76 19.62
CA GLU A 240 -26.96 -5.08 18.77
C GLU A 240 -26.88 -5.60 17.33
N ILE A 241 -25.67 -5.70 16.78
CA ILE A 241 -25.44 -6.18 15.42
C ILE A 241 -25.87 -7.64 15.28
N THR A 242 -25.51 -8.51 16.24
CA THR A 242 -25.96 -9.92 16.25
C THR A 242 -27.49 -10.03 16.26
N LYS A 243 -28.20 -9.16 17.00
CA LYS A 243 -29.66 -9.13 17.01
C LYS A 243 -30.28 -8.67 15.68
N LYS A 244 -29.61 -7.77 14.96
CA LYS A 244 -30.04 -7.34 13.60
C LYS A 244 -29.84 -8.44 12.56
N GLY A 245 -28.89 -9.35 12.80
CA GLY A 245 -28.59 -10.49 11.94
C GLY A 245 -27.56 -10.16 10.85
N ASP A 246 -27.17 -11.21 10.13
CA ASP A 246 -26.01 -11.25 9.22
C ASP A 246 -26.13 -10.31 8.00
N GLU A 247 -27.33 -9.84 7.69
CA GLU A 247 -27.61 -8.95 6.54
C GLU A 247 -27.55 -7.46 6.88
N SER A 248 -27.23 -7.11 8.13
CA SER A 248 -27.15 -5.73 8.59
C SER A 248 -26.04 -4.94 7.86
N GLU A 249 -26.27 -3.63 7.71
CA GLU A 249 -25.32 -2.75 7.03
C GLU A 249 -23.99 -2.65 7.79
N GLU A 250 -24.04 -2.73 9.13
CA GLU A 250 -22.86 -2.72 9.98
C GLU A 250 -21.94 -3.92 9.72
N ILE A 251 -22.50 -5.11 9.47
CA ILE A 251 -21.71 -6.29 9.07
C ILE A 251 -21.10 -6.11 7.69
N LYS A 252 -21.87 -5.57 6.74
CA LYS A 252 -21.37 -5.31 5.38
C LYS A 252 -20.21 -4.31 5.39
N ILE A 253 -20.33 -3.24 6.18
CA ILE A 253 -19.25 -2.26 6.41
C ILE A 253 -18.03 -2.92 7.07
N ALA A 254 -18.24 -3.71 8.14
CA ALA A 254 -17.16 -4.39 8.84
C ALA A 254 -16.39 -5.36 7.91
N GLN A 255 -17.12 -6.14 7.10
CA GLN A 255 -16.53 -7.09 6.17
C GLN A 255 -15.80 -6.41 5.01
N PHE A 256 -16.38 -5.33 4.47
CA PHE A 256 -15.79 -4.57 3.36
C PHE A 256 -14.43 -3.99 3.73
N TRP A 257 -14.32 -3.45 4.94
CA TRP A 257 -13.09 -2.84 5.43
C TRP A 257 -12.27 -3.77 6.33
N ASP A 258 -12.51 -5.10 6.34
CA ASP A 258 -11.77 -6.00 7.24
C ASP A 258 -10.28 -6.04 6.87
N CYS A 259 -10.00 -6.21 5.58
CA CYS A 259 -8.67 -6.21 4.95
C CYS A 259 -7.59 -6.93 5.78
N ASN A 260 -7.96 -8.07 6.40
CA ASN A 260 -7.11 -8.84 7.28
C ASN A 260 -6.60 -10.11 6.56
N PRO A 261 -5.32 -10.18 6.15
CA PRO A 261 -4.77 -11.35 5.46
C PRO A 261 -4.61 -12.59 6.37
N TYR A 262 -4.85 -12.45 7.68
CA TYR A 262 -4.68 -13.52 8.67
C TYR A 262 -5.98 -14.24 9.02
N VAL A 263 -7.09 -13.94 8.34
CA VAL A 263 -8.37 -14.60 8.62
C VAL A 263 -8.26 -16.09 8.33
N SER A 264 -8.39 -16.89 9.38
CA SER A 264 -8.22 -18.34 9.34
C SER A 264 -9.56 -19.03 9.60
N VAL A 265 -9.95 -19.94 8.71
CA VAL A 265 -11.14 -20.77 8.84
C VAL A 265 -10.72 -22.20 9.19
N THR A 266 -11.06 -22.64 10.40
CA THR A 266 -10.98 -24.04 10.83
C THR A 266 -12.21 -24.80 10.33
N ARG A 267 -12.04 -25.87 9.55
CA ARG A 267 -13.10 -26.87 9.29
C ARG A 267 -12.56 -28.27 9.55
N GLY A 268 -12.90 -28.82 10.72
CA GLY A 268 -12.32 -30.09 11.19
C GLY A 268 -10.81 -29.93 11.45
N HIS A 269 -9.99 -30.76 10.82
CA HIS A 269 -8.52 -30.70 10.92
C HIS A 269 -7.87 -29.76 9.88
N LEU A 270 -8.65 -29.13 9.00
CA LEU A 270 -8.14 -28.28 7.93
C LEU A 270 -8.23 -26.80 8.32
N MET A 271 -7.11 -26.10 8.10
CA MET A 271 -6.97 -24.65 8.24
C MET A 271 -6.85 -24.04 6.85
N PHE A 272 -7.75 -23.11 6.50
CA PHE A 272 -7.66 -22.33 5.28
C PHE A 272 -7.55 -20.84 5.61
N ALA A 273 -6.63 -20.13 4.97
CA ALA A 273 -6.57 -18.67 5.00
C ALA A 273 -7.53 -18.08 3.95
N THR A 274 -8.27 -17.05 4.30
CA THR A 274 -9.10 -16.31 3.33
C THR A 274 -8.23 -15.30 2.61
N LYS A 275 -8.21 -15.32 1.27
CA LYS A 275 -7.47 -14.34 0.47
C LYS A 275 -8.10 -12.96 0.64
N LYS A 276 -7.38 -12.03 1.28
CA LYS A 276 -7.79 -10.64 1.47
C LYS A 276 -6.61 -9.72 1.23
N ILE A 277 -6.88 -8.52 0.72
CA ILE A 277 -5.90 -7.43 0.67
C ILE A 277 -5.66 -6.83 2.05
N SER A 278 -4.55 -6.10 2.20
CA SER A 278 -4.29 -5.27 3.37
C SER A 278 -4.88 -3.86 3.20
N PRO A 279 -5.04 -3.07 4.27
CA PRO A 279 -5.63 -1.72 4.17
C PRO A 279 -4.81 -0.80 3.26
N GLY A 280 -3.49 -0.93 3.26
CA GLY A 280 -2.63 -0.18 2.34
C GLY A 280 -2.92 -0.52 0.88
N ALA A 281 -3.09 -1.81 0.57
CA ALA A 281 -3.45 -2.26 -0.78
C ALA A 281 -4.85 -1.79 -1.21
N HIS A 282 -5.82 -1.73 -0.29
CA HIS A 282 -7.15 -1.17 -0.55
C HIS A 282 -7.05 0.31 -0.97
N TRP A 283 -6.32 1.14 -0.22
CA TRP A 283 -6.13 2.55 -0.59
C TRP A 283 -5.32 2.76 -1.87
N ILE A 284 -4.39 1.85 -2.20
CA ILE A 284 -3.73 1.83 -3.51
C ILE A 284 -4.75 1.47 -4.63
N GLY A 285 -5.69 0.56 -4.36
CA GLY A 285 -6.85 0.30 -5.22
C GLY A 285 -7.72 1.54 -5.44
N ILE A 286 -8.05 2.29 -4.39
CA ILE A 286 -8.80 3.54 -4.50
C ILE A 286 -8.01 4.59 -5.31
N THR A 287 -6.68 4.62 -5.17
CA THR A 287 -5.81 5.49 -5.99
C THR A 287 -5.91 5.15 -7.48
N LYS A 288 -5.98 3.85 -7.82
CA LYS A 288 -6.25 3.38 -9.19
C LYS A 288 -7.59 3.91 -9.69
N ILE A 289 -8.65 3.75 -8.91
CA ILE A 289 -10.01 4.18 -9.25
C ILE A 289 -10.05 5.69 -9.53
N ALA A 290 -9.46 6.50 -8.63
CA ALA A 290 -9.40 7.94 -8.79
C ALA A 290 -8.59 8.37 -10.02
N SER A 291 -7.46 7.72 -10.27
CA SER A 291 -6.61 8.00 -11.46
C SER A 291 -7.34 7.67 -12.76
N LYS A 292 -8.04 6.53 -12.83
CA LYS A 292 -8.86 6.14 -13.99
C LYS A 292 -10.04 7.09 -14.19
N LYS A 293 -10.78 7.41 -13.12
CA LYS A 293 -11.95 8.30 -13.18
C LYS A 293 -11.59 9.73 -13.61
N SER A 294 -10.45 10.24 -13.14
CA SER A 294 -9.91 11.55 -13.54
C SER A 294 -9.22 11.54 -14.90
N LYS A 295 -9.08 10.38 -15.55
CA LYS A 295 -8.32 10.18 -16.79
C LYS A 295 -6.89 10.73 -16.69
N SER A 296 -6.26 10.50 -15.53
CA SER A 296 -4.88 10.90 -15.28
C SER A 296 -3.95 10.26 -16.30
N ASP A 297 -2.98 11.04 -16.79
CA ASP A 297 -1.90 10.51 -17.63
C ASP A 297 -0.91 9.68 -16.78
N PHE A 298 0.11 9.12 -17.43
CA PHE A 298 1.06 8.21 -16.76
C PHE A 298 1.78 8.92 -15.62
N ASP A 299 2.27 10.14 -15.87
CA ASP A 299 3.05 10.90 -14.91
C ASP A 299 2.20 11.31 -13.69
N LYS A 300 0.95 11.77 -13.91
CA LYS A 300 0.00 12.08 -12.83
C LYS A 300 -0.38 10.84 -12.02
N THR A 301 -0.47 9.68 -12.68
CA THR A 301 -0.76 8.41 -12.02
C THR A 301 0.40 7.95 -11.13
N VAL A 302 1.64 8.03 -11.63
CA VAL A 302 2.85 7.77 -10.82
C VAL A 302 2.94 8.74 -9.64
N TYR A 303 2.68 10.03 -9.86
CA TYR A 303 2.60 11.03 -8.80
C TYR A 303 1.57 10.65 -7.72
N ALA A 304 0.36 10.29 -8.13
CA ALA A 304 -0.72 9.95 -7.21
C ALA A 304 -0.38 8.71 -6.37
N TYR A 305 0.16 7.66 -7.01
CA TYR A 305 0.62 6.48 -6.31
C TYR A 305 1.75 6.76 -5.33
N THR A 306 2.74 7.56 -5.74
CA THR A 306 3.92 7.88 -4.91
C THR A 306 3.53 8.66 -3.67
N LYS A 307 2.76 9.74 -3.82
CA LYS A 307 2.34 10.55 -2.68
C LYS A 307 1.49 9.76 -1.69
N THR A 308 0.58 8.93 -2.22
CA THR A 308 -0.31 8.11 -1.39
C THR A 308 0.45 6.98 -0.70
N SER A 309 1.37 6.28 -1.39
CA SER A 309 2.15 5.20 -0.78
C SER A 309 3.13 5.71 0.29
N LEU A 310 3.73 6.89 0.11
CA LEU A 310 4.54 7.54 1.14
C LEU A 310 3.72 7.87 2.39
N ALA A 311 2.53 8.45 2.22
CA ALA A 311 1.61 8.75 3.33
C ALA A 311 1.19 7.47 4.08
N ILE A 312 0.89 6.40 3.35
CA ILE A 312 0.52 5.10 3.93
C ILE A 312 1.70 4.50 4.70
N ALA A 313 2.91 4.50 4.14
CA ALA A 313 4.08 3.90 4.78
C ALA A 313 4.45 4.59 6.10
N ASP A 314 4.49 5.92 6.12
CA ASP A 314 4.76 6.68 7.35
C ASP A 314 3.62 6.55 8.37
N ALA A 315 2.37 6.45 7.92
CA ALA A 315 1.23 6.16 8.78
C ALA A 315 1.34 4.79 9.48
N PHE A 316 1.81 3.76 8.78
CA PHE A 316 2.09 2.45 9.39
C PHE A 316 3.21 2.53 10.41
N ILE A 317 4.32 3.23 10.10
CA ILE A 317 5.43 3.43 11.05
C ILE A 317 4.92 4.11 12.33
N SER A 318 4.18 5.21 12.19
CA SER A 318 3.66 5.97 13.34
C SER A 318 2.62 5.19 14.15
N CYS A 319 1.71 4.46 13.50
CA CYS A 319 0.71 3.66 14.20
C CYS A 319 1.34 2.48 14.94
N TRP A 320 2.29 1.77 14.33
CA TRP A 320 2.95 0.64 15.00
C TRP A 320 3.82 1.08 16.16
N ALA A 321 4.44 2.26 16.06
CA ALA A 321 5.15 2.88 17.17
C ALA A 321 4.23 3.11 18.38
N GLU A 322 2.96 3.45 18.16
CA GLU A 322 1.97 3.57 19.24
C GLU A 322 1.48 2.21 19.75
N LYS A 323 1.20 1.26 18.86
CA LYS A 323 0.75 -0.10 19.21
C LYS A 323 1.68 -0.79 20.17
N TYR A 324 2.98 -0.74 19.90
CA TYR A 324 3.98 -1.39 20.73
C TYR A 324 4.48 -0.52 21.90
N ARG A 325 4.09 0.76 21.95
CA ARG A 325 4.28 1.62 23.12
C ARG A 325 3.17 1.40 24.16
N SER A 326 1.91 1.46 23.74
CA SER A 326 0.75 1.27 24.62
C SER A 326 0.54 -0.19 25.00
N ASN A 327 0.85 -1.12 24.08
CA ASN A 327 0.66 -2.56 24.25
C ASN A 327 -0.76 -2.94 24.70
N LEU A 328 -1.78 -2.19 24.29
CA LEU A 328 -3.12 -2.33 24.84
C LEU A 328 -3.81 -3.65 24.41
N ILE A 329 -4.45 -4.30 25.36
CA ILE A 329 -5.27 -5.52 25.19
C ILE A 329 -6.50 -5.31 24.29
N ARG A 330 -6.91 -6.36 23.57
CA ARG A 330 -8.04 -6.33 22.63
C ARG A 330 -9.39 -6.53 23.33
N PRO A 331 -10.51 -6.02 22.76
CA PRO A 331 -11.82 -6.10 23.41
C PRO A 331 -12.27 -7.54 23.71
N GLU A 332 -12.10 -8.47 22.76
CA GLU A 332 -12.57 -9.86 22.94
C GLU A 332 -11.98 -10.54 24.16
N THR A 333 -10.72 -10.23 24.51
CA THR A 333 -10.04 -10.86 25.65
C THR A 333 -10.73 -10.47 26.95
N LEU A 334 -10.98 -9.18 27.15
CA LEU A 334 -11.62 -8.68 28.36
C LEU A 334 -13.12 -9.01 28.42
N ILE A 335 -13.82 -8.94 27.29
CA ILE A 335 -15.24 -9.30 27.23
C ILE A 335 -15.39 -10.77 27.63
N ASN A 336 -14.60 -11.67 27.06
CA ASN A 336 -14.70 -13.10 27.36
C ASN A 336 -14.29 -13.44 28.80
N GLN A 337 -13.35 -12.71 29.38
CA GLN A 337 -12.87 -12.95 30.75
C GLN A 337 -13.79 -12.37 31.83
N HIS A 338 -14.45 -11.23 31.57
CA HIS A 338 -15.11 -10.45 32.62
C HIS A 338 -16.60 -10.16 32.39
N LEU A 339 -17.12 -10.28 31.15
CA LEU A 339 -18.50 -9.93 30.82
C LEU A 339 -19.31 -11.12 30.31
N ASP A 340 -18.83 -11.80 29.27
CA ASP A 340 -19.56 -12.85 28.56
C ASP A 340 -18.59 -13.77 27.81
N GLU A 341 -18.35 -14.97 28.35
CA GLU A 341 -17.44 -15.97 27.79
C GLU A 341 -17.84 -16.48 26.38
N ASN A 342 -19.08 -16.26 25.97
CA ASN A 342 -19.61 -16.73 24.69
C ASN A 342 -19.66 -15.63 23.62
N TRP A 343 -19.31 -14.40 23.99
CA TRP A 343 -19.29 -13.28 23.05
C TRP A 343 -18.23 -13.49 21.98
N LYS A 344 -18.53 -13.05 20.75
CA LYS A 344 -17.60 -13.12 19.63
C LYS A 344 -17.63 -11.81 18.84
N PRO A 345 -16.47 -11.28 18.46
CA PRO A 345 -16.42 -10.15 17.55
C PRO A 345 -16.94 -10.58 16.16
N VAL A 346 -17.48 -9.61 15.42
CA VAL A 346 -17.94 -9.83 14.03
C VAL A 346 -16.75 -10.19 13.12
N LEU A 347 -15.59 -9.57 13.37
CA LEU A 347 -14.34 -9.84 12.67
C LEU A 347 -13.37 -10.59 13.57
N GLN A 348 -12.56 -11.49 12.99
CA GLN A 348 -11.45 -12.10 13.72
C GLN A 348 -10.43 -11.03 14.12
N THR A 349 -10.04 -11.02 15.40
CA THR A 349 -9.09 -10.03 15.90
C THR A 349 -7.71 -10.19 15.24
N PRO A 350 -7.14 -9.10 14.68
CA PRO A 350 -5.80 -9.14 14.10
C PRO A 350 -4.70 -9.34 15.17
N PRO A 351 -3.60 -10.04 14.84
CA PRO A 351 -2.56 -10.44 15.80
C PRO A 351 -1.55 -9.31 16.11
N PHE A 352 -2.03 -8.21 16.69
CA PHE A 352 -1.21 -7.09 17.15
C PHE A 352 -1.98 -6.23 18.18
N PRO A 353 -1.26 -5.42 18.99
CA PRO A 353 -1.86 -4.56 20.02
C PRO A 353 -2.94 -3.61 19.49
N GLU A 354 -3.83 -3.19 20.39
CA GLU A 354 -5.06 -2.49 20.04
C GLU A 354 -4.84 -1.03 19.63
N TYR A 355 -4.18 -0.22 20.46
CA TYR A 355 -4.19 1.24 20.30
C TYR A 355 -2.97 1.79 19.56
N THR A 356 -3.08 2.65 18.54
CA THR A 356 -4.28 3.14 17.84
C THR A 356 -4.73 2.17 16.73
N SER A 357 -5.91 2.39 16.14
CA SER A 357 -6.40 1.57 15.02
C SER A 357 -5.62 1.83 13.73
N GLY A 358 -4.92 0.81 13.22
CA GLY A 358 -4.16 0.92 11.97
C GLY A 358 -5.03 1.29 10.76
N HIS A 359 -6.26 0.78 10.69
CA HIS A 359 -7.22 1.20 9.66
C HIS A 359 -7.54 2.69 9.76
N SER A 360 -7.71 3.21 10.98
CA SER A 360 -8.05 4.63 11.16
C SER A 360 -6.88 5.54 10.77
N VAL A 361 -5.66 5.21 11.20
CA VAL A 361 -4.46 6.01 10.88
C VAL A 361 -4.16 5.99 9.38
N VAL A 362 -4.13 4.80 8.77
CA VAL A 362 -3.80 4.65 7.34
C VAL A 362 -4.87 5.27 6.45
N SER A 363 -6.15 5.05 6.75
CA SER A 363 -7.24 5.67 6.00
C SER A 363 -7.25 7.19 6.12
N GLY A 364 -7.01 7.73 7.33
CA GLY A 364 -6.88 9.17 7.53
C GLY A 364 -5.75 9.77 6.70
N ALA A 365 -4.59 9.10 6.65
CA ALA A 365 -3.44 9.57 5.89
C ALA A 365 -3.64 9.49 4.37
N ALA A 366 -4.13 8.35 3.88
CA ALA A 366 -4.37 8.10 2.46
C ALA A 366 -5.48 9.01 1.90
N ALA A 367 -6.59 9.15 2.62
CA ALA A 367 -7.67 10.04 2.20
C ALA A 367 -7.21 11.50 2.11
N SER A 368 -6.38 11.96 3.04
CA SER A 368 -5.84 13.32 3.01
C SER A 368 -4.91 13.53 1.80
N ALA A 369 -4.07 12.55 1.48
CA ALA A 369 -3.22 12.61 0.28
C ALA A 369 -4.05 12.62 -1.02
N LEU A 370 -5.05 11.75 -1.13
CA LEU A 370 -5.92 11.69 -2.31
C LEU A 370 -6.80 12.95 -2.46
N THR A 371 -7.26 13.51 -1.34
CA THR A 371 -8.00 14.79 -1.31
C THR A 371 -7.14 15.92 -1.85
N ASP A 372 -5.86 15.98 -1.47
CA ASP A 372 -4.91 16.96 -2.01
C ASP A 372 -4.65 16.77 -3.52
N ILE A 373 -4.65 15.53 -4.01
CA ILE A 373 -4.37 15.23 -5.42
C ILE A 373 -5.58 15.47 -6.34
N PHE A 374 -6.78 15.11 -5.89
CA PHE A 374 -7.99 14.98 -6.72
C PHE A 374 -9.17 15.86 -6.28
N GLY A 375 -9.09 16.51 -5.11
CA GLY A 375 -10.16 17.33 -4.54
C GLY A 375 -10.95 16.64 -3.43
N ASP A 376 -11.66 17.44 -2.61
CA ASP A 376 -12.37 16.97 -1.40
C ASP A 376 -13.65 16.19 -1.74
N ASP A 377 -14.51 16.74 -2.60
CA ASP A 377 -15.78 16.13 -3.01
C ASP A 377 -15.64 15.16 -4.19
N PHE A 378 -14.54 14.39 -4.21
CA PHE A 378 -14.32 13.37 -5.23
C PHE A 378 -15.15 12.12 -4.95
N ALA A 379 -16.33 12.03 -5.56
CA ALA A 379 -17.16 10.82 -5.48
C ALA A 379 -16.50 9.66 -6.25
N PHE A 380 -16.65 8.42 -5.80
CA PHE A 380 -16.18 7.22 -6.50
C PHE A 380 -16.96 5.98 -6.09
N ASP A 381 -16.99 4.99 -6.98
CA ASP A 381 -17.48 3.65 -6.71
C ASP A 381 -16.27 2.77 -6.43
N ASP A 382 -16.17 2.26 -5.21
CA ASP A 382 -15.08 1.40 -4.77
C ASP A 382 -15.38 -0.05 -5.14
N ASP A 383 -14.70 -0.52 -6.19
CA ASP A 383 -14.75 -1.89 -6.68
C ASP A 383 -13.51 -2.71 -6.30
N SER A 384 -12.63 -2.21 -5.43
CA SER A 384 -11.35 -2.88 -5.14
C SER A 384 -11.51 -4.22 -4.44
N GLU A 385 -12.62 -4.43 -3.74
CA GLU A 385 -12.94 -5.66 -3.01
C GLU A 385 -13.79 -6.67 -3.84
N VAL A 386 -14.20 -6.30 -5.05
CA VAL A 386 -14.95 -7.20 -5.96
C VAL A 386 -14.17 -8.47 -6.30
N PRO A 387 -12.86 -8.42 -6.63
CA PRO A 387 -12.07 -9.63 -6.87
C PRO A 387 -11.97 -10.56 -5.64
N TYR A 388 -12.25 -10.04 -4.43
CA TYR A 388 -12.17 -10.76 -3.16
C TYR A 388 -13.56 -11.14 -2.61
N GLY A 389 -14.61 -11.01 -3.43
CA GLY A 389 -15.94 -11.54 -3.15
C GLY A 389 -16.91 -10.60 -2.45
N LEU A 390 -16.59 -9.30 -2.42
CA LEU A 390 -17.43 -8.26 -1.79
C LEU A 390 -18.09 -7.36 -2.84
N PRO A 391 -19.23 -6.71 -2.52
CA PRO A 391 -19.90 -5.81 -3.46
C PRO A 391 -19.19 -4.46 -3.56
N ILE A 392 -19.52 -3.71 -4.62
CA ILE A 392 -19.11 -2.31 -4.78
C ILE A 392 -19.74 -1.46 -3.68
N ARG A 393 -19.00 -0.48 -3.14
CA ARG A 393 -19.52 0.56 -2.25
C ARG A 393 -19.24 1.95 -2.81
N SER A 394 -20.23 2.85 -2.75
CA SER A 394 -20.11 4.20 -3.30
C SER A 394 -19.82 5.22 -2.19
N PHE A 395 -18.89 6.13 -2.47
CA PHE A 395 -18.54 7.22 -1.57
C PHE A 395 -18.61 8.57 -2.29
N SER A 396 -19.00 9.62 -1.57
CA SER A 396 -19.00 11.01 -2.05
C SER A 396 -17.65 11.69 -1.91
N SER A 397 -16.76 11.18 -1.05
CA SER A 397 -15.41 11.70 -0.85
C SER A 397 -14.47 10.63 -0.25
N PHE A 398 -13.16 10.82 -0.40
CA PHE A 398 -12.17 9.98 0.28
C PHE A 398 -12.29 10.08 1.81
N ASN A 399 -12.64 11.26 2.32
CA ASN A 399 -12.88 11.49 3.74
C ASN A 399 -14.08 10.68 4.27
N GLN A 400 -15.16 10.54 3.48
CA GLN A 400 -16.28 9.67 3.84
C GLN A 400 -15.84 8.21 3.90
N ALA A 401 -15.11 7.72 2.90
CA ALA A 401 -14.58 6.37 2.87
C ALA A 401 -13.66 6.09 4.07
N ALA A 402 -12.78 7.02 4.43
CA ALA A 402 -11.90 6.89 5.59
C ALA A 402 -12.65 6.86 6.93
N ASN A 403 -13.70 7.66 7.07
CA ASN A 403 -14.55 7.62 8.27
C ASN A 403 -15.31 6.29 8.36
N GLU A 404 -15.80 5.75 7.23
CA GLU A 404 -16.45 4.43 7.19
C GLU A 404 -15.44 3.32 7.54
N ALA A 405 -14.24 3.36 6.97
CA ALA A 405 -13.15 2.44 7.29
C ALA A 405 -12.78 2.46 8.78
N ALA A 406 -12.77 3.63 9.41
CA ALA A 406 -12.48 3.80 10.83
C ALA A 406 -13.59 3.19 11.71
N ILE A 407 -14.86 3.57 11.48
CA ILE A 407 -15.98 3.08 12.29
C ILE A 407 -16.27 1.59 12.05
N SER A 408 -15.90 1.04 10.89
CA SER A 408 -16.00 -0.40 10.60
C SER A 408 -15.35 -1.27 11.68
N ARG A 409 -14.33 -0.74 12.38
CA ARG A 409 -13.60 -1.48 13.41
C ARG A 409 -14.37 -1.59 14.72
N MET A 410 -15.25 -0.63 15.01
CA MET A 410 -16.24 -0.72 16.09
C MET A 410 -17.28 -1.79 15.74
N TYR A 411 -17.83 -1.75 14.51
CA TYR A 411 -18.77 -2.77 14.04
C TYR A 411 -18.14 -4.16 14.01
N GLY A 412 -16.85 -4.24 13.72
CA GLY A 412 -16.07 -5.47 13.77
C GLY A 412 -15.86 -6.04 15.17
N GLY A 413 -16.06 -5.24 16.23
CA GLY A 413 -15.89 -5.67 17.63
C GLY A 413 -14.43 -5.76 18.09
N ILE A 414 -13.50 -5.12 17.40
CA ILE A 414 -12.04 -5.35 17.58
C ILE A 414 -11.26 -4.11 17.99
N HIS A 415 -11.91 -2.96 18.07
CA HIS A 415 -11.32 -1.71 18.50
C HIS A 415 -12.25 -0.92 19.43
N TYR A 416 -11.65 -0.28 20.43
CA TYR A 416 -12.34 0.69 21.27
C TYR A 416 -12.49 2.03 20.55
N ARG A 417 -13.40 2.89 21.02
CA ARG A 417 -13.68 4.19 20.40
C ARG A 417 -12.46 5.10 20.36
N SER A 418 -11.67 5.14 21.44
CA SER A 418 -10.46 5.95 21.49
C SER A 418 -9.45 5.57 20.41
N ALA A 419 -9.25 4.28 20.13
CA ALA A 419 -8.31 3.83 19.09
C ALA A 419 -8.74 4.26 17.69
N ILE A 420 -10.05 4.38 17.46
CA ILE A 420 -10.65 4.79 16.18
C ILE A 420 -10.54 6.31 16.01
N GLU A 421 -11.06 7.08 16.97
CA GLU A 421 -11.14 8.54 16.87
C GLU A 421 -9.76 9.21 16.98
N VAL A 422 -8.90 8.72 17.87
CA VAL A 422 -7.52 9.22 17.95
C VAL A 422 -6.69 8.72 16.77
N GLY A 423 -6.92 7.49 16.30
CA GLY A 423 -6.23 6.95 15.13
C GLY A 423 -6.50 7.75 13.86
N ILE A 424 -7.77 8.10 13.58
CA ILE A 424 -8.08 8.88 12.37
C ILE A 424 -7.48 10.29 12.44
N LYS A 425 -7.45 10.89 13.63
CA LYS A 425 -6.75 12.16 13.87
C LYS A 425 -5.25 12.03 13.62
N GLN A 426 -4.59 11.01 14.18
CA GLN A 426 -3.16 10.75 13.99
C GLN A 426 -2.80 10.65 12.51
N GLY A 427 -3.60 9.91 11.72
CA GLY A 427 -3.40 9.77 10.28
C GLY A 427 -3.53 11.08 9.50
N ARG A 428 -4.56 11.87 9.81
CA ARG A 428 -4.80 13.19 9.19
C ARG A 428 -3.70 14.19 9.53
N ASP A 429 -3.29 14.25 10.80
CA ASP A 429 -2.23 15.16 11.26
C ASP A 429 -0.88 14.82 10.59
N LEU A 430 -0.56 13.52 10.48
CA LEU A 430 0.65 13.04 9.80
C LEU A 430 0.64 13.40 8.31
N SER A 431 -0.46 13.15 7.62
CA SER A 431 -0.54 13.46 6.19
C SER A 431 -0.52 14.97 5.94
N GLN A 432 -1.15 15.79 6.80
CA GLN A 432 -1.03 17.24 6.70
C GLN A 432 0.43 17.72 6.82
N PHE A 433 1.23 17.09 7.69
CA PHE A 433 2.67 17.37 7.76
C PHE A 433 3.38 16.95 6.48
N LEU A 434 3.10 15.76 5.94
CA LEU A 434 3.64 15.30 4.66
C LEU A 434 3.31 16.30 3.55
N LEU A 435 2.05 16.72 3.41
CA LEU A 435 1.60 17.69 2.39
C LEU A 435 2.29 19.05 2.53
N THR A 436 2.65 19.45 3.75
CA THR A 436 3.32 20.73 4.00
C THR A 436 4.81 20.69 3.66
N ASN A 437 5.47 19.54 3.88
CA ASN A 437 6.91 19.39 3.74
C ASN A 437 7.34 18.75 2.41
N LEU A 438 6.44 18.02 1.74
CA LEU A 438 6.72 17.35 0.48
C LEU A 438 6.22 18.17 -0.71
N LYS A 439 7.15 18.82 -1.41
CA LYS A 439 6.87 19.61 -2.63
C LYS A 439 7.18 18.78 -3.86
N MET A 440 6.14 18.16 -4.40
CA MET A 440 6.24 17.25 -5.55
C MET A 440 5.87 17.93 -6.88
N THR A 441 5.25 19.12 -6.86
CA THR A 441 4.83 19.82 -8.08
C THR A 441 5.27 21.28 -8.06
N THR A 442 5.55 21.84 -9.24
CA THR A 442 5.95 23.26 -9.40
C THR A 442 4.77 24.22 -9.31
N GLU A 443 3.58 23.78 -9.68
CA GLU A 443 2.33 24.53 -9.48
C GLU A 443 1.64 24.05 -8.20
N LYS A 444 1.21 25.01 -7.36
CA LYS A 444 0.14 24.75 -6.39
C LYS A 444 -1.14 24.63 -7.20
N ASP A 445 -1.38 23.47 -7.79
CA ASP A 445 -2.72 23.08 -8.20
C ASP A 445 -3.53 22.88 -6.92
N LEU A 446 -3.91 23.99 -6.29
CA LEU A 446 -5.06 24.02 -5.39
C LEU A 446 -6.22 23.53 -6.26
N ALA A 447 -6.68 22.31 -5.99
CA ALA A 447 -7.83 21.71 -6.65
C ALA A 447 -8.92 22.78 -6.76
N SER A 448 -9.20 23.23 -7.98
CA SER A 448 -10.22 24.22 -8.24
C SER A 448 -11.58 23.54 -8.07
N ASN A 449 -12.17 23.78 -6.90
CA ASN A 449 -13.56 23.59 -6.46
C ASN A 449 -14.29 22.32 -6.95
#